data_AF-A0A051TUQ2-F1
#
_entry.id   AF-A0A051TUQ2-F1
#
_cell.length_a   1.000
_cell.length_b   1.000
_cell.length_c   1.000
_cell.angle_alpha   90.00
_cell.angle_beta   90.00
_cell.angle_gamma   90.00
#
_symmetry.space_group_name_H-M   'P 1'
#
loop_
_entity.id
_entity.type
_entity.pdbx_description
1 polymer ?
#
loop_
_entity_poly.entity_id
_entity_poly.type
_entity_poly.pdbx_seq_one_letter_code
_entity_poly.pdbx_strand_id
1 'polypeptide(L)'
;MVADMTRLREVPCGSGCPETSATRPPSQFDEALPEFSDGYTEAEYLLSGTASCYSGPATGPATAISDGHRFVTRVLARCPKDVSRFSGRVVVEPFNTTYGVDRDALWLHVASLLQAQGDAWVGITVRATSATQLAVYDPQRYADVEIPSNDVAWDLLRAIGAVLKGGGEHSPLRHLPVRHVYLGGYSQSGVDTATFAAAFGDGRSTYDGFFPACHAASLTPLAVGEGLPRFEYAAMPPREIPVIEVQPQSDVEGFSAAGFVNPGSASVRRDDSDTPADRFRLYEIAGAPHAAKIPGCNGNGSSFPTSAFVRAALRNLFHWAEDGVAPPTAPRIALGVDDAVAEAAVDRFGNAIGGVPSPFLAVPIARYEAHSTPGPLCKLAGHEVPLPHEVLAERYGDARTYLAEFTISLDDTIRAGFLLKDDRASLLKDQTAKAHAAFARLTAPA
;
A
#
# COMPACT_ATOMS: atom_id res chain seq x y z
N MET A 1 -26.71 21.25 24.21
CA MET A 1 -25.50 20.75 23.53
C MET A 1 -25.91 19.51 22.76
N VAL A 2 -26.14 19.65 21.45
CA VAL A 2 -26.43 18.51 20.57
C VAL A 2 -25.06 17.91 20.27
N ALA A 3 -24.81 16.66 20.66
CA ALA A 3 -23.63 15.94 20.16
C ALA A 3 -23.71 15.98 18.64
N ASP A 4 -22.72 16.60 17.98
CA ASP A 4 -22.76 16.80 16.53
C ASP A 4 -22.52 15.44 15.87
N MET A 5 -23.63 14.74 15.61
CA MET A 5 -23.61 13.37 15.10
C MET A 5 -22.93 13.36 13.74
N THR A 6 -21.97 12.46 13.56
CA THR A 6 -21.42 12.14 12.24
C THR A 6 -22.57 11.74 11.30
N ARG A 7 -22.69 12.42 10.16
CA ARG A 7 -23.76 12.17 9.18
C ARG A 7 -23.18 11.68 7.87
N LEU A 8 -23.84 10.68 7.30
CA LEU A 8 -23.55 10.15 5.99
C LEU A 8 -24.66 10.55 5.01
N ARG A 9 -24.28 11.04 3.84
CA ARG A 9 -25.20 11.36 2.74
C ARG A 9 -24.71 10.67 1.47
N GLU A 10 -25.51 9.77 0.90
CA GLU A 10 -25.24 9.17 -0.40
C GLU A 10 -25.23 10.28 -1.48
N VAL A 11 -24.21 10.29 -2.33
CA VAL A 11 -24.13 11.18 -3.47
C VAL A 11 -24.79 10.46 -4.65
N PRO A 12 -25.97 10.91 -5.12
CA PRO A 12 -26.65 10.23 -6.21
C PRO A 12 -25.75 10.11 -7.44
N CYS A 13 -25.96 9.07 -8.25
CA CYS A 13 -25.39 8.98 -9.59
C CYS A 13 -25.96 10.12 -10.47
N GLY A 14 -25.42 11.33 -10.33
CA GLY A 14 -25.64 12.46 -11.22
C GLY A 14 -24.80 12.35 -12.49
N SER A 15 -24.72 13.44 -13.26
CA SER A 15 -23.77 13.52 -14.37
C SER A 15 -22.33 13.48 -13.84
N GLY A 16 -21.50 12.58 -14.36
CA GLY A 16 -20.07 12.47 -14.04
C GLY A 16 -19.70 11.23 -13.23
N CYS A 17 -18.58 10.61 -13.59
CA CYS A 17 -17.96 9.51 -12.82
C CYS A 17 -17.10 10.13 -11.70
N PRO A 18 -17.17 9.63 -10.44
CA PRO A 18 -16.35 10.14 -9.35
C PRO A 18 -14.87 10.15 -9.73
N GLU A 19 -14.11 11.14 -9.24
CA GLU A 19 -12.66 11.07 -9.37
C GLU A 19 -12.19 9.84 -8.58
N THR A 20 -11.17 9.11 -9.08
CA THR A 20 -10.69 7.84 -8.51
C THR A 20 -11.68 6.68 -8.53
N SER A 21 -12.79 6.77 -9.27
CA SER A 21 -13.68 5.62 -9.44
C SER A 21 -12.98 4.45 -10.12
N ALA A 22 -13.16 3.23 -9.60
CA ALA A 22 -12.65 2.02 -10.27
C ALA A 22 -13.38 1.72 -11.59
N THR A 23 -14.48 2.43 -11.87
CA THR A 23 -15.24 2.32 -13.13
C THR A 23 -14.76 3.30 -14.19
N ARG A 24 -13.90 4.26 -13.83
CA ARG A 24 -13.32 5.24 -14.75
C ARG A 24 -12.19 4.59 -15.57
N PRO A 25 -12.04 4.93 -16.87
CA PRO A 25 -10.84 4.56 -17.62
C PRO A 25 -9.58 5.03 -16.89
N PRO A 26 -8.58 4.15 -16.71
CA PRO A 26 -7.38 4.52 -15.99
C PRO A 26 -6.63 5.67 -16.67
N SER A 27 -6.09 6.60 -15.89
CA SER A 27 -5.19 7.63 -16.41
C SER A 27 -3.82 7.03 -16.74
N GLN A 28 -2.91 7.81 -17.34
CA GLN A 28 -1.51 7.39 -17.57
C GLN A 28 -0.77 6.97 -16.28
N PHE A 29 -1.24 7.43 -15.12
CA PHE A 29 -0.71 7.06 -13.81
C PHE A 29 -1.38 5.80 -13.23
N ASP A 30 -2.50 5.40 -13.82
CA ASP A 30 -3.39 4.34 -13.33
C ASP A 30 -3.50 3.18 -14.34
N GLU A 31 -2.70 3.15 -15.42
CA GLU A 31 -2.81 2.19 -16.55
C GLU A 31 -2.84 0.71 -16.11
N ALA A 32 -2.45 0.41 -14.87
CA ALA A 32 -2.45 -0.90 -14.26
C ALA A 32 -3.58 -1.14 -13.22
N LEU A 33 -4.59 -0.26 -13.12
CA LEU A 33 -5.71 -0.46 -12.18
C LEU A 33 -6.40 -1.81 -12.47
N PRO A 34 -6.61 -2.65 -11.44
CA PRO A 34 -7.27 -3.92 -11.63
C PRO A 34 -8.70 -3.73 -12.13
N GLU A 35 -9.13 -4.57 -13.07
CA GLU A 35 -10.51 -4.55 -13.55
C GLU A 35 -11.50 -4.70 -12.38
N PHE A 36 -12.50 -3.85 -12.39
CA PHE A 36 -13.61 -3.92 -11.45
C PHE A 36 -14.51 -5.08 -11.84
N SER A 37 -14.67 -6.06 -10.96
CA SER A 37 -15.44 -7.27 -11.24
C SER A 37 -16.93 -6.97 -11.32
N ASP A 38 -17.64 -7.69 -12.20
CA ASP A 38 -19.09 -7.55 -12.36
C ASP A 38 -19.89 -7.81 -11.07
N GLY A 39 -19.30 -8.55 -10.13
CA GLY A 39 -19.89 -8.87 -8.83
C GLY A 39 -19.76 -7.75 -7.78
N TYR A 40 -19.07 -6.67 -8.09
CA TYR A 40 -18.85 -5.55 -7.18
C TYR A 40 -19.64 -4.31 -7.60
N THR A 41 -19.91 -3.44 -6.63
CA THR A 41 -20.51 -2.12 -6.84
C THR A 41 -19.69 -1.06 -6.13
N GLU A 42 -19.69 0.16 -6.66
CA GLU A 42 -19.12 1.33 -6.03
C GLU A 42 -20.23 2.33 -5.74
N ALA A 43 -20.20 2.94 -4.56
CA ALA A 43 -21.08 4.03 -4.19
C ALA A 43 -20.27 5.15 -3.55
N GLU A 44 -20.71 6.38 -3.75
CA GLU A 44 -20.08 7.58 -3.20
C GLU A 44 -20.96 8.20 -2.11
N TYR A 45 -20.31 8.68 -1.05
CA TYR A 45 -20.95 9.31 0.08
C TYR A 45 -20.19 10.57 0.50
N LEU A 46 -20.89 11.50 1.14
CA LEU A 46 -20.29 12.53 1.95
C LEU A 46 -20.42 12.17 3.43
N LEU A 47 -19.31 12.24 4.14
CA LEU A 47 -19.21 12.10 5.59
C LEU A 47 -18.99 13.47 6.20
N SER A 48 -19.86 13.88 7.13
CA SER A 48 -19.74 15.15 7.83
C SER A 48 -19.69 14.97 9.33
N GLY A 49 -19.01 15.87 10.02
CA GLY A 49 -18.86 15.86 11.48
C GLY A 49 -17.96 16.98 11.95
N THR A 50 -17.40 16.83 13.15
CA THR A 50 -16.38 17.71 13.72
C THR A 50 -15.10 16.95 13.99
N ALA A 51 -13.97 17.63 13.88
CA ALA A 51 -12.64 17.08 14.11
C ALA A 51 -11.81 17.97 15.04
N SER A 52 -10.83 17.36 15.67
CA SER A 52 -9.75 17.99 16.40
C SER A 52 -8.46 18.04 15.57
N CYS A 53 -7.62 19.03 15.88
CA CYS A 53 -6.24 19.07 15.42
C CYS A 53 -5.31 18.62 16.55
N TYR A 54 -4.20 18.00 16.19
CA TYR A 54 -3.28 17.38 17.13
C TYR A 54 -1.85 17.90 16.97
N SER A 55 -1.06 17.81 18.04
CA SER A 55 0.37 18.08 18.07
C SER A 55 1.10 17.00 18.87
N GLY A 56 2.43 17.01 18.79
CA GLY A 56 3.30 16.00 19.41
C GLY A 56 4.05 15.18 18.35
N PRO A 57 4.88 14.21 18.78
CA PRO A 57 5.60 13.33 17.86
C PRO A 57 4.62 12.41 17.11
N ALA A 58 4.97 12.02 15.88
CA ALA A 58 4.14 11.12 15.08
C ALA A 58 3.99 9.71 15.67
N THR A 59 4.90 9.31 16.58
CA THR A 59 4.81 8.05 17.34
C THR A 59 3.93 8.14 18.59
N GLY A 60 3.38 9.33 18.87
CA GLY A 60 2.54 9.59 20.02
C GLY A 60 3.30 9.77 21.34
N PRO A 61 2.57 10.12 22.41
CA PRO A 61 1.13 10.35 22.44
C PRO A 61 0.72 11.66 21.75
N ALA A 62 -0.41 11.63 21.04
CA ALA A 62 -0.99 12.81 20.41
C ALA A 62 -1.68 13.72 21.44
N THR A 63 -1.46 15.03 21.34
CA THR A 63 -2.13 16.04 22.18
C THR A 63 -3.08 16.86 21.32
N ALA A 64 -4.39 16.83 21.62
CA ALA A 64 -5.37 17.68 20.96
C ALA A 64 -5.10 19.16 21.31
N ILE A 65 -5.02 20.01 20.30
CA ILE A 65 -4.71 21.45 20.45
C ILE A 65 -5.90 22.35 20.08
N SER A 66 -6.87 21.83 19.34
CA SER A 66 -8.14 22.48 19.05
C SER A 66 -9.19 21.44 18.67
N ASP A 67 -10.47 21.79 18.79
CA ASP A 67 -11.61 20.93 18.51
C ASP A 67 -12.74 21.70 17.80
N GLY A 68 -13.80 20.98 17.43
CA GLY A 68 -15.00 21.58 16.84
C GLY A 68 -14.86 22.01 15.38
N HIS A 69 -13.78 21.63 14.68
CA HIS A 69 -13.59 21.94 13.26
C HIS A 69 -14.56 21.12 12.42
N ARG A 70 -15.55 21.78 11.82
CA ARG A 70 -16.53 21.10 10.95
C ARG A 70 -15.85 20.63 9.68
N PHE A 71 -16.19 19.42 9.24
CA PHE A 71 -15.75 18.88 7.97
C PHE A 71 -16.91 18.23 7.21
N VAL A 72 -16.77 18.19 5.90
CA VAL A 72 -17.53 17.36 4.97
C VAL A 72 -16.52 16.75 3.98
N THR A 73 -16.37 15.43 3.98
CA THR A 73 -15.39 14.72 3.14
C THR A 73 -16.04 13.67 2.24
N ARG A 74 -15.38 13.36 1.12
CA ARG A 74 -15.79 12.28 0.20
C ARG A 74 -15.37 10.92 0.75
N VAL A 75 -16.27 9.95 0.58
CA VAL A 75 -16.04 8.53 0.84
C VAL A 75 -16.47 7.73 -0.40
N LEU A 76 -15.61 6.85 -0.91
CA LEU A 76 -15.98 5.83 -1.90
C LEU A 76 -16.06 4.48 -1.20
N ALA A 77 -17.14 3.74 -1.41
CA ALA A 77 -17.31 2.39 -0.88
C ALA A 77 -17.46 1.39 -2.02
N ARG A 78 -16.58 0.38 -2.05
CA ARG A 78 -16.59 -0.73 -3.00
C ARG A 78 -16.91 -2.01 -2.26
N CYS A 79 -17.94 -2.74 -2.66
CA CYS A 79 -18.37 -3.96 -1.97
C CYS A 79 -19.04 -4.97 -2.92
N PRO A 80 -19.18 -6.24 -2.51
CA PRO A 80 -19.97 -7.21 -3.25
C PRO A 80 -21.44 -6.77 -3.41
N LYS A 81 -22.00 -6.95 -4.60
CA LYS A 81 -23.44 -6.75 -4.88
C LYS A 81 -24.32 -7.74 -4.13
N ASP A 82 -23.84 -8.98 -3.99
CA ASP A 82 -24.50 -10.04 -3.26
C ASP A 82 -24.02 -10.06 -1.81
N VAL A 83 -24.93 -9.77 -0.87
CA VAL A 83 -24.64 -9.74 0.57
C VAL A 83 -24.08 -11.09 1.06
N SER A 84 -24.51 -12.21 0.47
CA SER A 84 -24.03 -13.55 0.86
C SER A 84 -22.55 -13.78 0.52
N ARG A 85 -21.98 -12.97 -0.38
CA ARG A 85 -20.57 -12.99 -0.72
C ARG A 85 -19.71 -12.12 0.18
N PHE A 86 -20.30 -11.24 1.00
CA PHE A 86 -19.52 -10.35 1.86
C PHE A 86 -18.83 -11.13 2.98
N SER A 87 -17.51 -10.95 3.08
CA SER A 87 -16.68 -11.66 4.07
C SER A 87 -16.86 -11.16 5.51
N GLY A 88 -17.40 -9.95 5.68
CA GLY A 88 -17.38 -9.23 6.96
C GLY A 88 -16.21 -8.25 7.11
N ARG A 89 -15.30 -8.16 6.12
CA ARG A 89 -14.07 -7.36 6.23
C ARG A 89 -14.14 -6.11 5.38
N VAL A 90 -13.60 -5.02 5.93
CA VAL A 90 -13.50 -3.72 5.26
C VAL A 90 -12.08 -3.21 5.36
N VAL A 91 -11.47 -2.86 4.22
CA VAL A 91 -10.18 -2.15 4.20
C VAL A 91 -10.44 -0.68 3.93
N VAL A 92 -10.09 0.18 4.88
CA VAL A 92 -10.14 1.64 4.77
C VAL A 92 -8.81 2.14 4.24
N GLU A 93 -8.86 3.03 3.26
CA GLU A 93 -7.71 3.69 2.67
C GLU A 93 -7.90 5.22 2.73
N PRO A 94 -7.04 5.99 3.42
CA PRO A 94 -6.92 7.40 3.10
C PRO A 94 -6.43 7.51 1.67
N PHE A 95 -7.10 8.30 0.83
CA PHE A 95 -6.63 8.49 -0.54
C PHE A 95 -5.21 9.03 -0.54
N ASN A 96 -4.37 8.45 -1.39
CA ASN A 96 -3.03 8.94 -1.62
C ASN A 96 -3.10 10.27 -2.38
N THR A 97 -2.37 11.28 -1.91
CA THR A 97 -2.43 12.65 -2.45
C THR A 97 -1.12 13.11 -3.10
N THR A 98 -0.21 12.18 -3.42
CA THR A 98 1.15 12.50 -3.88
C THR A 98 1.14 13.35 -5.15
N TYR A 99 0.15 13.12 -6.03
CA TYR A 99 -0.03 13.88 -7.26
C TYR A 99 -0.95 15.10 -7.10
N GLY A 100 -1.23 15.51 -5.86
CA GLY A 100 -2.10 16.65 -5.53
C GLY A 100 -3.60 16.38 -5.64
N VAL A 101 -3.98 15.20 -6.11
CA VAL A 101 -5.35 14.70 -6.22
C VAL A 101 -5.45 13.36 -5.52
N ASP A 102 -6.67 12.96 -5.16
CA ASP A 102 -6.90 11.65 -4.57
C ASP A 102 -6.50 10.52 -5.53
N ARG A 103 -5.98 9.43 -4.98
CA ARG A 103 -5.69 8.16 -5.67
C ARG A 103 -5.87 6.97 -4.74
N ASP A 104 -6.44 5.89 -5.25
CA ASP A 104 -6.66 4.60 -4.60
C ASP A 104 -5.42 3.69 -4.75
N ALA A 105 -4.31 4.17 -4.20
CA ALA A 105 -2.99 3.57 -4.35
C ALA A 105 -2.89 2.16 -3.76
N LEU A 106 -3.48 1.89 -2.60
CA LEU A 106 -3.50 0.53 -2.04
C LEU A 106 -4.42 -0.37 -2.87
N TRP A 107 -5.60 0.13 -3.28
CA TRP A 107 -6.51 -0.63 -4.14
C TRP A 107 -5.82 -1.18 -5.40
N LEU A 108 -4.97 -0.38 -6.07
CA LEU A 108 -4.16 -0.80 -7.21
C LEU A 108 -3.41 -2.13 -6.96
N HIS A 109 -2.95 -2.36 -5.73
CA HIS A 109 -2.20 -3.55 -5.37
C HIS A 109 -3.09 -4.70 -4.88
N VAL A 110 -4.19 -4.40 -4.18
CA VAL A 110 -4.94 -5.42 -3.42
C VAL A 110 -6.34 -5.72 -3.94
N ALA A 111 -6.85 -5.00 -4.94
CA ALA A 111 -8.22 -5.17 -5.44
C ALA A 111 -8.54 -6.62 -5.84
N SER A 112 -7.60 -7.33 -6.49
CA SER A 112 -7.84 -8.72 -6.91
C SER A 112 -8.05 -9.65 -5.71
N LEU A 113 -7.30 -9.46 -4.62
CA LEU A 113 -7.50 -10.17 -3.36
C LEU A 113 -8.89 -9.83 -2.81
N LEU A 114 -9.16 -8.55 -2.57
CA LEU A 114 -10.40 -8.12 -1.92
C LEU A 114 -11.65 -8.61 -2.70
N GLN A 115 -11.62 -8.50 -4.03
CA GLN A 115 -12.72 -8.93 -4.89
C GLN A 115 -12.94 -10.45 -4.92
N ALA A 116 -11.84 -11.23 -4.92
CA ALA A 116 -11.91 -12.68 -4.84
C ALA A 116 -12.50 -13.14 -3.49
N GLN A 117 -12.17 -12.42 -2.42
CA GLN A 117 -12.55 -12.73 -1.05
C GLN A 117 -13.96 -12.30 -0.67
N GLY A 118 -14.54 -11.34 -1.41
CA GLY A 118 -15.78 -10.69 -0.98
C GLY A 118 -15.57 -9.61 0.09
N ASP A 119 -14.38 -9.03 0.17
CA ASP A 119 -14.08 -7.93 1.10
C ASP A 119 -14.59 -6.60 0.55
N ALA A 120 -14.96 -5.68 1.44
CA ALA A 120 -15.24 -4.31 1.06
C ALA A 120 -13.97 -3.44 1.16
N TRP A 121 -13.93 -2.38 0.37
CA TRP A 121 -12.92 -1.33 0.43
C TRP A 121 -13.59 0.03 0.57
N VAL A 122 -13.01 0.92 1.36
CA VAL A 122 -13.52 2.27 1.61
C VAL A 122 -12.40 3.29 1.49
N GLY A 123 -12.43 4.12 0.46
CA GLY A 123 -11.53 5.25 0.29
C GLY A 123 -12.08 6.52 0.92
N ILE A 124 -11.25 7.31 1.60
CA ILE A 124 -11.65 8.60 2.22
C ILE A 124 -10.69 9.73 1.86
N THR A 125 -11.24 10.87 1.47
CA THR A 125 -10.44 12.09 1.25
C THR A 125 -10.05 12.69 2.60
N VAL A 126 -8.75 12.94 2.80
CA VAL A 126 -8.24 13.40 4.12
C VAL A 126 -7.44 14.69 4.03
N ARG A 127 -7.34 15.31 2.86
CA ARG A 127 -6.58 16.56 2.65
C ARG A 127 -7.46 17.68 2.14
N ALA A 128 -7.24 18.90 2.66
CA ALA A 128 -7.89 20.12 2.21
C ALA A 128 -7.51 20.46 0.75
N THR A 129 -6.27 20.15 0.37
CA THR A 129 -5.80 20.30 -1.02
C THR A 129 -6.57 19.40 -1.98
N SER A 130 -6.78 18.12 -1.63
CA SER A 130 -7.62 17.19 -2.42
C SER A 130 -9.07 17.65 -2.49
N ALA A 131 -9.65 18.10 -1.37
CA ALA A 131 -11.00 18.66 -1.35
C ALA A 131 -11.16 19.82 -2.35
N THR A 132 -10.15 20.70 -2.41
CA THR A 132 -10.11 21.79 -3.38
C THR A 132 -10.02 21.27 -4.82
N GLN A 133 -9.21 20.24 -5.09
CA GLN A 133 -9.11 19.66 -6.43
C GLN A 133 -10.40 18.98 -6.89
N LEU A 134 -11.14 18.33 -5.99
CA LEU A 134 -12.46 17.79 -6.33
C LEU A 134 -13.41 18.88 -6.76
N ALA A 135 -13.47 19.98 -6.02
CA ALA A 135 -14.28 21.14 -6.39
C ALA A 135 -13.85 21.75 -7.73
N VAL A 136 -12.58 21.63 -8.15
CA VAL A 136 -12.13 22.00 -9.50
C VAL A 136 -12.59 20.99 -10.55
N TYR A 137 -12.50 19.68 -10.25
CA TYR A 137 -12.88 18.61 -11.17
C TYR A 137 -14.39 18.61 -11.48
N ASP A 138 -15.24 18.75 -10.46
CA ASP A 138 -16.68 18.89 -10.61
C ASP A 138 -17.27 19.82 -9.53
N PRO A 139 -17.36 21.14 -9.82
CA PRO A 139 -17.80 22.13 -8.84
C PRO A 139 -19.23 21.90 -8.33
N GLN A 140 -20.09 21.28 -9.13
CA GLN A 140 -21.49 21.03 -8.73
C GLN A 140 -21.59 19.79 -7.86
N ARG A 141 -20.89 18.70 -8.23
CA ARG A 141 -20.90 17.44 -7.46
C ARG A 141 -20.28 17.61 -6.08
N TYR A 142 -19.20 18.38 -5.98
CA TYR A 142 -18.41 18.53 -4.75
C TYR A 142 -18.62 19.87 -4.04
N ALA A 143 -19.70 20.59 -4.35
CA ALA A 143 -20.02 21.90 -3.74
C ALA A 143 -20.07 21.87 -2.21
N ASP A 144 -20.45 20.72 -1.63
CA ASP A 144 -20.57 20.53 -0.18
C ASP A 144 -19.29 19.98 0.47
N VAL A 145 -18.26 19.60 -0.29
CA VAL A 145 -17.01 19.06 0.26
C VAL A 145 -16.17 20.20 0.85
N GLU A 146 -15.87 20.10 2.13
CA GLU A 146 -15.13 21.12 2.89
C GLU A 146 -14.27 20.43 3.95
N ILE A 147 -12.95 20.47 3.76
CA ILE A 147 -11.97 20.05 4.77
C ILE A 147 -11.21 21.31 5.19
N PRO A 148 -11.35 21.76 6.46
CA PRO A 148 -10.90 23.09 6.87
C PRO A 148 -9.37 23.24 6.89
N SER A 149 -8.63 22.15 7.08
CA SER A 149 -7.17 22.09 6.98
C SER A 149 -6.71 20.64 6.87
N ASN A 150 -5.43 20.40 6.55
CA ASN A 150 -4.88 19.04 6.59
C ASN A 150 -4.76 18.47 8.01
N ASP A 151 -4.79 19.32 9.04
CA ASP A 151 -4.57 18.93 10.44
C ASP A 151 -5.73 18.11 11.05
N VAL A 152 -6.90 18.08 10.38
CA VAL A 152 -8.05 17.28 10.81
C VAL A 152 -8.01 15.83 10.32
N ALA A 153 -7.03 15.45 9.50
CA ALA A 153 -6.94 14.14 8.84
C ALA A 153 -7.13 12.95 9.80
N TRP A 154 -6.58 13.04 11.02
CA TRP A 154 -6.63 11.96 12.00
C TRP A 154 -8.05 11.67 12.51
N ASP A 155 -8.86 12.70 12.74
CA ASP A 155 -10.23 12.50 13.18
C ASP A 155 -11.16 12.12 12.03
N LEU A 156 -10.83 12.47 10.77
CA LEU A 156 -11.52 11.91 9.60
C LEU A 156 -11.32 10.39 9.53
N LEU A 157 -10.08 9.92 9.71
CA LEU A 157 -9.76 8.49 9.80
C LEU A 157 -10.44 7.81 10.98
N ARG A 158 -10.49 8.45 12.15
CA ARG A 158 -11.23 7.92 13.29
C ARG A 158 -12.73 7.85 13.02
N ALA A 159 -13.31 8.89 12.41
CA ALA A 159 -14.74 8.99 12.13
C ALA A 159 -15.21 7.90 11.16
N ILE A 160 -14.50 7.66 10.06
CA ILE A 160 -14.89 6.61 9.11
C ILE A 160 -14.77 5.21 9.74
N GLY A 161 -13.73 4.94 10.52
CA GLY A 161 -13.60 3.67 11.23
C GLY A 161 -14.75 3.45 12.23
N ALA A 162 -15.12 4.48 12.99
CA ALA A 162 -16.24 4.44 13.92
C ALA A 162 -17.59 4.20 13.22
N VAL A 163 -17.82 4.88 12.10
CA VAL A 163 -19.03 4.71 11.28
C VAL A 163 -19.14 3.29 10.72
N LEU A 164 -18.04 2.73 10.22
CA LEU A 164 -18.02 1.37 9.69
C LEU A 164 -18.24 0.32 10.77
N LYS A 165 -17.57 0.44 11.92
CA LYS A 165 -17.71 -0.49 13.05
C LYS A 165 -19.07 -0.39 13.73
N GLY A 166 -19.66 0.81 13.78
CA GLY A 166 -20.99 1.05 14.35
C GLY A 166 -22.14 0.53 13.48
N GLY A 167 -21.95 0.47 12.16
CA GLY A 167 -22.96 -0.01 11.22
C GLY A 167 -24.22 0.86 11.17
N GLY A 168 -25.35 0.27 10.75
CA GLY A 168 -26.65 0.96 10.71
C GLY A 168 -26.73 2.07 9.66
N GLU A 169 -27.73 2.95 9.79
CA GLU A 169 -28.08 3.96 8.78
C GLU A 169 -26.96 4.98 8.48
N HIS A 170 -26.00 5.13 9.40
CA HIS A 170 -24.87 6.05 9.23
C HIS A 170 -23.67 5.42 8.53
N SER A 171 -23.68 4.11 8.26
CA SER A 171 -22.60 3.41 7.57
C SER A 171 -22.80 3.39 6.05
N PRO A 172 -21.74 3.62 5.24
CA PRO A 172 -21.81 3.42 3.79
C PRO A 172 -22.09 1.96 3.43
N LEU A 173 -21.84 1.05 4.37
CA LEU A 173 -22.09 -0.39 4.25
C LEU A 173 -23.29 -0.82 5.10
N ARG A 174 -24.31 0.05 5.30
CA ARG A 174 -25.49 -0.19 6.16
C ARG A 174 -26.22 -1.53 5.96
N HIS A 175 -26.09 -2.13 4.77
CA HIS A 175 -26.74 -3.38 4.38
C HIS A 175 -25.83 -4.62 4.56
N LEU A 176 -24.59 -4.43 5.02
CA LEU A 176 -23.58 -5.47 5.17
C LEU A 176 -23.19 -5.67 6.65
N PRO A 177 -23.05 -6.93 7.12
CA PRO A 177 -22.62 -7.22 8.49
C PRO A 177 -21.11 -7.06 8.66
N VAL A 178 -20.63 -5.82 8.83
CA VAL A 178 -19.21 -5.52 9.07
C VAL A 178 -18.75 -6.15 10.40
N ARG A 179 -17.67 -6.93 10.35
CA ARG A 179 -17.04 -7.61 11.49
C ARG A 179 -15.66 -7.03 11.79
N HIS A 180 -14.86 -6.84 10.75
CA HIS A 180 -13.48 -6.35 10.85
C HIS A 180 -13.25 -5.12 9.96
N VAL A 181 -12.56 -4.13 10.50
CA VAL A 181 -12.18 -2.89 9.81
C VAL A 181 -10.67 -2.73 9.91
N TYR A 182 -9.99 -2.63 8.78
CA TYR A 182 -8.55 -2.45 8.69
C TYR A 182 -8.24 -1.06 8.15
N LEU A 183 -7.16 -0.44 8.61
CA LEU A 183 -6.63 0.78 7.98
C LEU A 183 -5.37 0.41 7.22
N GLY A 184 -5.35 0.67 5.91
CA GLY A 184 -4.23 0.38 5.04
C GLY A 184 -3.90 1.54 4.13
N GLY A 185 -2.67 1.59 3.65
CA GLY A 185 -2.25 2.56 2.64
C GLY A 185 -0.99 2.14 1.92
N TYR A 186 -0.71 2.82 0.81
CA TYR A 186 0.46 2.60 -0.03
C TYR A 186 1.13 3.94 -0.36
N SER A 187 2.46 4.03 -0.23
CA SER A 187 3.17 5.30 -0.43
C SER A 187 2.70 6.35 0.58
N GLN A 188 2.33 7.56 0.16
CA GLN A 188 1.87 8.61 1.08
C GLN A 188 0.66 8.20 1.95
N SER A 189 -0.29 7.40 1.46
CA SER A 189 -1.37 6.88 2.31
C SER A 189 -0.88 5.82 3.31
N GLY A 190 0.22 5.13 2.98
CA GLY A 190 0.93 4.23 3.89
C GLY A 190 1.62 5.00 5.01
N VAL A 191 2.20 6.17 4.71
CA VAL A 191 2.76 7.11 5.70
C VAL A 191 1.68 7.54 6.70
N ASP A 192 0.50 7.94 6.22
CA ASP A 192 -0.62 8.32 7.09
C ASP A 192 -1.14 7.15 7.93
N THR A 193 -1.21 5.97 7.33
CA THR A 193 -1.59 4.73 8.04
C THR A 193 -0.61 4.42 9.16
N ALA A 194 0.70 4.58 8.90
CA ALA A 194 1.74 4.35 9.89
C ALA A 194 1.65 5.38 11.04
N THR A 195 1.47 6.67 10.74
CA THR A 195 1.23 7.68 11.78
C THR A 195 -0.01 7.36 12.59
N PHE A 196 -1.12 6.99 11.94
CA PHE A 196 -2.35 6.70 12.68
C PHE A 196 -2.17 5.49 13.60
N ALA A 197 -1.56 4.41 13.11
CA ALA A 197 -1.25 3.24 13.91
C ALA A 197 -0.35 3.59 15.12
N ALA A 198 0.68 4.41 14.88
CA ALA A 198 1.63 4.81 15.92
C ALA A 198 1.02 5.79 16.95
N ALA A 199 0.25 6.78 16.54
CA ALA A 199 -0.28 7.79 17.44
C ALA A 199 -1.63 7.41 18.09
N PHE A 200 -2.45 6.60 17.41
CA PHE A 200 -3.84 6.34 17.78
C PHE A 200 -4.22 4.84 17.77
N GLY A 201 -3.32 3.94 17.41
CA GLY A 201 -3.56 2.49 17.33
C GLY A 201 -3.50 1.76 18.67
N ASP A 202 -4.01 2.35 19.75
CA ASP A 202 -4.18 1.68 21.04
C ASP A 202 -5.54 0.97 21.17
N GLY A 203 -5.83 0.37 22.32
CA GLY A 203 -7.06 -0.40 22.56
C GLY A 203 -8.38 0.38 22.45
N ARG A 204 -8.36 1.69 22.14
CA ARG A 204 -9.55 2.51 21.84
C ARG A 204 -9.79 2.67 20.33
N SER A 205 -8.88 2.17 19.49
CA SER A 205 -9.02 2.20 18.04
C SER A 205 -10.22 1.37 17.57
N THR A 206 -10.88 1.83 16.51
CA THR A 206 -11.98 1.13 15.83
C THR A 206 -11.49 0.15 14.77
N TYR A 207 -10.18 0.16 14.50
CA TYR A 207 -9.51 -0.73 13.55
C TYR A 207 -8.99 -1.99 14.22
N ASP A 208 -9.16 -3.13 13.55
CA ASP A 208 -8.72 -4.45 13.98
C ASP A 208 -7.30 -4.79 13.49
N GLY A 209 -6.71 -3.97 12.60
CA GLY A 209 -5.33 -4.12 12.12
C GLY A 209 -4.88 -2.95 11.24
N PHE A 210 -3.57 -2.74 11.17
CA PHE A 210 -2.93 -1.67 10.40
C PHE A 210 -1.99 -2.22 9.33
N PHE A 211 -2.08 -1.69 8.11
CA PHE A 211 -1.30 -2.12 6.95
C PHE A 211 -0.61 -0.96 6.22
N PRO A 212 0.41 -0.34 6.83
CA PRO A 212 1.27 0.64 6.15
C PRO A 212 2.21 -0.04 5.14
N ALA A 213 1.97 0.18 3.85
CA ALA A 213 2.83 -0.33 2.78
C ALA A 213 3.61 0.80 2.07
N CYS A 214 4.85 0.50 1.70
CA CYS A 214 5.76 1.34 0.93
C CYS A 214 5.88 2.76 1.47
N HIS A 215 6.17 2.89 2.76
CA HIS A 215 6.22 4.20 3.43
C HIS A 215 7.63 4.58 3.89
N ALA A 216 8.65 3.76 3.63
CA ALA A 216 10.05 3.99 4.01
C ALA A 216 10.24 4.35 5.50
N ALA A 217 9.44 3.74 6.39
CA ALA A 217 9.33 4.10 7.81
C ALA A 217 9.10 5.61 8.08
N SER A 218 8.58 6.31 7.08
CA SER A 218 8.18 7.70 7.19
C SER A 218 6.83 7.78 7.90
N LEU A 219 6.68 8.84 8.69
CA LEU A 219 5.47 9.20 9.41
C LEU A 219 5.10 10.64 9.07
N THR A 220 3.84 10.89 8.75
CA THR A 220 3.28 12.23 8.61
C THR A 220 3.24 12.86 10.01
N PRO A 221 3.77 14.09 10.21
CA PRO A 221 3.65 14.79 11.48
C PRO A 221 2.18 14.99 11.90
N LEU A 222 1.91 14.97 13.20
CA LEU A 222 0.53 15.15 13.70
C LEU A 222 -0.07 16.51 13.33
N ALA A 223 0.76 17.55 13.36
CA ALA A 223 0.47 18.83 12.73
C ALA A 223 0.94 18.77 11.28
N VAL A 224 0.04 18.37 10.38
CA VAL A 224 0.31 18.14 8.96
C VAL A 224 0.72 19.46 8.28
N GLY A 225 0.00 20.54 8.61
CA GLY A 225 0.20 21.87 8.07
C GLY A 225 -0.04 21.98 6.56
N GLU A 226 0.49 23.05 5.98
CA GLU A 226 0.43 23.35 4.54
C GLU A 226 1.83 23.31 3.90
N GLY A 227 1.87 23.01 2.60
CA GLY A 227 3.10 23.05 1.80
C GLY A 227 3.69 21.67 1.49
N LEU A 228 5.00 21.62 1.28
CA LEU A 228 5.69 20.38 0.90
C LEU A 228 5.60 19.33 2.02
N PRO A 229 5.41 18.04 1.68
CA PRO A 229 5.40 16.97 2.66
C PRO A 229 6.65 17.00 3.55
N ARG A 230 6.42 16.89 4.86
CA ARG A 230 7.46 16.67 5.87
C ARG A 230 7.24 15.30 6.46
N PHE A 231 8.32 14.64 6.83
CA PHE A 231 8.27 13.30 7.40
C PHE A 231 9.11 13.25 8.66
N GLU A 232 8.59 12.55 9.66
CA GLU A 232 9.36 12.00 10.77
C GLU A 232 9.77 10.57 10.40
N TYR A 233 10.89 10.08 10.93
CA TYR A 233 11.36 8.72 10.71
C TYR A 233 11.52 8.05 12.07
N ALA A 234 10.77 6.98 12.30
CA ALA A 234 10.83 6.22 13.54
C ALA A 234 10.32 4.80 13.33
N ALA A 235 10.81 3.88 14.15
CA ALA A 235 10.27 2.54 14.21
C ALA A 235 8.83 2.59 14.73
N MET A 236 7.95 1.72 14.21
CA MET A 236 6.60 1.53 14.76
C MET A 236 6.72 1.22 16.26
N PRO A 237 6.11 2.00 17.17
CA PRO A 237 6.08 1.66 18.59
C PRO A 237 5.27 0.37 18.84
N PRO A 238 5.49 -0.36 19.94
CA PRO A 238 4.70 -1.55 20.28
C PRO A 238 3.19 -1.30 20.24
N ARG A 239 2.43 -2.23 19.63
CA ARG A 239 0.97 -2.16 19.51
C ARG A 239 0.31 -3.47 19.87
N GLU A 240 -0.77 -3.37 20.65
CA GLU A 240 -1.68 -4.50 20.85
C GLU A 240 -2.40 -4.87 19.55
N ILE A 241 -2.77 -3.90 18.71
CA ILE A 241 -3.42 -4.15 17.42
C ILE A 241 -2.35 -4.57 16.39
N PRO A 242 -2.58 -5.62 15.57
CA PRO A 242 -1.59 -6.09 14.62
C PRO A 242 -1.19 -5.01 13.60
N VAL A 243 0.11 -4.87 13.40
CA VAL A 243 0.70 -4.01 12.37
C VAL A 243 1.60 -4.87 11.47
N ILE A 244 1.34 -4.84 10.17
CA ILE A 244 2.27 -5.39 9.16
C ILE A 244 2.76 -4.25 8.28
N GLU A 245 4.06 -3.96 8.37
CA GLU A 245 4.77 -3.04 7.49
C GLU A 245 5.35 -3.77 6.29
N VAL A 246 5.17 -3.23 5.10
CA VAL A 246 5.77 -3.75 3.86
C VAL A 246 6.64 -2.68 3.23
N GLN A 247 7.93 -2.95 3.03
CA GLN A 247 8.90 -2.04 2.43
C GLN A 247 9.51 -2.67 1.19
N PRO A 248 9.40 -2.07 -0.01
CA PRO A 248 10.18 -2.47 -1.16
C PRO A 248 11.66 -2.12 -0.92
N GLN A 249 12.57 -2.77 -1.66
CA GLN A 249 14.01 -2.52 -1.52
C GLN A 249 14.35 -1.03 -1.60
N SER A 250 13.75 -0.28 -2.54
CA SER A 250 14.03 1.16 -2.69
C SER A 250 13.68 1.99 -1.44
N ASP A 251 12.67 1.56 -0.69
CA ASP A 251 12.22 2.24 0.52
C ASP A 251 13.05 1.82 1.72
N VAL A 252 13.65 0.63 1.69
CA VAL A 252 14.66 0.20 2.65
C VAL A 252 15.94 1.01 2.48
N GLU A 253 16.40 1.16 1.24
CA GLU A 253 17.61 1.89 0.86
C GLU A 253 17.47 3.41 1.09
N GLY A 254 16.31 3.97 0.77
CA GLY A 254 16.09 5.42 0.82
C GLY A 254 16.68 6.14 -0.38
N PHE A 255 16.66 7.47 -0.36
CA PHE A 255 17.22 8.29 -1.44
C PHE A 255 17.56 9.71 -0.97
N SER A 256 18.52 10.32 -1.64
CA SER A 256 18.92 11.71 -1.40
C SER A 256 18.80 12.58 -2.65
N ALA A 257 18.47 13.85 -2.42
CA ALA A 257 18.35 14.92 -3.41
C ALA A 257 18.99 16.20 -2.83
N ALA A 258 19.23 17.20 -3.67
CA ALA A 258 19.72 18.49 -3.19
C ALA A 258 18.74 19.10 -2.16
N GLY A 259 19.15 19.11 -0.88
CA GLY A 259 18.36 19.65 0.24
C GLY A 259 17.33 18.70 0.85
N PHE A 260 17.27 17.43 0.44
CA PHE A 260 16.34 16.44 1.01
C PHE A 260 16.99 15.05 1.10
N VAL A 261 16.82 14.38 2.24
CA VAL A 261 17.23 13.00 2.44
C VAL A 261 16.04 12.24 3.01
N ASN A 262 15.66 11.16 2.32
CA ASN A 262 14.89 10.07 2.91
C ASN A 262 15.89 8.97 3.28
N PRO A 263 16.12 8.69 4.57
CA PRO A 263 17.14 7.75 5.03
C PRO A 263 16.77 6.28 4.80
N GLY A 264 15.56 6.01 4.29
CA GLY A 264 15.04 4.66 4.12
C GLY A 264 14.64 3.99 5.44
N SER A 265 13.85 2.94 5.35
CA SER A 265 13.40 2.19 6.54
C SER A 265 14.52 1.42 7.24
N ALA A 266 15.65 1.18 6.56
CA ALA A 266 16.83 0.59 7.16
C ALA A 266 17.30 1.36 8.41
N SER A 267 17.19 2.70 8.37
CA SER A 267 17.63 3.61 9.44
C SER A 267 16.88 3.47 10.77
N VAL A 268 15.71 2.83 10.76
CA VAL A 268 14.82 2.71 11.93
C VAL A 268 14.24 1.30 12.07
N ARG A 269 14.97 0.28 11.60
CA ARG A 269 14.57 -1.12 11.76
C ARG A 269 14.32 -1.47 13.22
N ARG A 270 13.34 -2.34 13.43
CA ARG A 270 13.12 -3.03 14.70
C ARG A 270 12.84 -4.52 14.46
N ASP A 271 13.00 -5.28 15.53
CA ASP A 271 12.66 -6.71 15.53
C ASP A 271 11.15 -6.91 15.44
N ASP A 272 10.77 -8.01 14.81
CA ASP A 272 9.40 -8.48 14.79
C ASP A 272 8.96 -8.95 16.18
N SER A 273 7.65 -8.94 16.44
CA SER A 273 7.09 -9.44 17.70
C SER A 273 5.72 -10.07 17.50
N ASP A 274 5.49 -11.18 18.21
CA ASP A 274 4.22 -11.91 18.27
C ASP A 274 3.52 -11.80 19.63
N THR A 275 4.06 -10.99 20.54
CA THR A 275 3.49 -10.86 21.89
C THR A 275 2.15 -10.11 21.84
N PRO A 276 1.20 -10.39 22.75
CA PRO A 276 -0.09 -9.70 22.76
C PRO A 276 0.01 -8.17 22.90
N ALA A 277 1.06 -7.66 23.56
CA ALA A 277 1.31 -6.23 23.75
C ALA A 277 2.06 -5.59 22.57
N ASP A 278 2.56 -6.40 21.64
CA ASP A 278 3.38 -5.96 20.52
C ASP A 278 3.25 -6.95 19.36
N ARG A 279 2.22 -6.76 18.53
CA ARG A 279 1.96 -7.55 17.32
C ARG A 279 2.48 -6.79 16.11
N PHE A 280 3.77 -6.97 15.80
CA PHE A 280 4.46 -6.27 14.73
C PHE A 280 5.20 -7.21 13.79
N ARG A 281 5.04 -7.00 12.48
CA ARG A 281 5.80 -7.69 11.44
C ARG A 281 6.30 -6.70 10.40
N LEU A 282 7.59 -6.76 10.07
CA LEU A 282 8.18 -6.00 8.97
C LEU A 282 8.59 -6.94 7.83
N TYR A 283 8.12 -6.64 6.62
CA TYR A 283 8.49 -7.35 5.40
C TYR A 283 9.26 -6.44 4.46
N GLU A 284 10.50 -6.81 4.18
CA GLU A 284 11.36 -6.13 3.21
C GLU A 284 11.43 -6.97 1.92
N ILE A 285 10.98 -6.41 0.80
CA ILE A 285 10.87 -7.13 -0.47
C ILE A 285 12.09 -6.79 -1.33
N ALA A 286 13.11 -7.65 -1.27
CA ALA A 286 14.30 -7.54 -2.11
C ALA A 286 13.92 -7.54 -3.61
N GLY A 287 14.58 -6.69 -4.42
CA GLY A 287 14.31 -6.51 -5.85
C GLY A 287 13.07 -5.67 -6.19
N ALA A 288 12.19 -5.39 -5.22
CA ALA A 288 11.02 -4.56 -5.47
C ALA A 288 11.36 -3.05 -5.45
N PRO A 289 10.92 -2.27 -6.44
CA PRO A 289 10.89 -0.82 -6.34
C PRO A 289 9.59 -0.30 -5.70
N HIS A 290 9.60 0.96 -5.27
CA HIS A 290 8.41 1.69 -4.80
C HIS A 290 7.34 1.79 -5.89
N ALA A 291 7.77 2.08 -7.13
CA ALA A 291 6.93 2.08 -8.31
C ALA A 291 7.62 1.32 -9.45
N ALA A 292 6.84 0.50 -10.16
CA ALA A 292 7.35 -0.23 -11.32
C ALA A 292 7.91 0.72 -12.39
N LYS A 293 7.28 1.88 -12.59
CA LYS A 293 7.70 2.91 -13.54
C LYS A 293 7.20 4.28 -13.08
N ILE A 294 8.01 5.31 -13.28
CA ILE A 294 7.61 6.71 -13.12
C ILE A 294 7.87 7.43 -14.45
N PRO A 295 6.91 8.19 -15.00
CA PRO A 295 7.12 8.96 -16.23
C PRO A 295 8.34 9.87 -16.14
N GLY A 296 9.20 9.84 -17.16
CA GLY A 296 10.45 10.61 -17.21
C GLY A 296 11.67 9.89 -16.64
N CYS A 297 11.50 8.71 -16.03
CA CYS A 297 12.62 7.86 -15.61
C CYS A 297 13.05 6.90 -16.73
N ASN A 298 14.36 6.67 -16.80
CA ASN A 298 15.05 5.75 -17.69
C ASN A 298 14.67 4.29 -17.38
N GLY A 299 14.82 3.43 -18.39
CA GLY A 299 14.51 2.01 -18.31
C GLY A 299 13.06 1.69 -18.69
N ASN A 300 12.78 0.40 -18.90
CA ASN A 300 11.46 -0.07 -19.33
C ASN A 300 10.48 -0.32 -18.17
N GLY A 301 10.83 0.13 -16.96
CA GLY A 301 10.14 -0.21 -15.72
C GLY A 301 10.48 -1.63 -15.24
N SER A 302 10.31 -1.88 -13.95
CA SER A 302 10.49 -3.20 -13.35
C SER A 302 9.22 -4.03 -13.50
N SER A 303 9.36 -5.30 -13.87
CA SER A 303 8.25 -6.25 -13.89
C SER A 303 8.23 -7.15 -12.64
N PHE A 304 8.93 -6.73 -11.58
CA PHE A 304 8.88 -7.39 -10.27
C PHE A 304 7.46 -7.33 -9.70
N PRO A 305 6.86 -8.45 -9.27
CA PRO A 305 5.44 -8.49 -8.91
C PRO A 305 5.19 -8.06 -7.46
N THR A 306 5.54 -6.82 -7.11
CA THR A 306 5.38 -6.26 -5.76
C THR A 306 3.96 -6.48 -5.21
N SER A 307 2.93 -6.28 -6.04
CA SER A 307 1.54 -6.44 -5.62
C SER A 307 1.20 -7.85 -5.09
N ALA A 308 1.86 -8.91 -5.58
CA ALA A 308 1.62 -10.27 -5.10
C ALA A 308 2.09 -10.46 -3.64
N PHE A 309 3.24 -9.87 -3.29
CA PHE A 309 3.75 -9.86 -1.93
C PHE A 309 2.90 -8.98 -1.01
N VAL A 310 2.47 -7.80 -1.49
CA VAL A 310 1.57 -6.90 -0.75
C VAL A 310 0.24 -7.59 -0.42
N ARG A 311 -0.35 -8.33 -1.37
CA ARG A 311 -1.57 -9.13 -1.13
C ARG A 311 -1.36 -10.23 -0.10
N ALA A 312 -0.26 -10.97 -0.18
CA ALA A 312 0.05 -12.01 0.81
C ALA A 312 0.23 -11.43 2.22
N ALA A 313 0.91 -10.29 2.34
CA ALA A 313 1.09 -9.61 3.61
C ALA A 313 -0.24 -9.11 4.20
N LEU A 314 -1.11 -8.48 3.38
CA LEU A 314 -2.45 -8.07 3.83
C LEU A 314 -3.30 -9.28 4.25
N ARG A 315 -3.16 -10.40 3.53
CA ARG A 315 -3.84 -11.64 3.88
C ARG A 315 -3.40 -12.20 5.24
N ASN A 316 -2.10 -12.10 5.53
CA ASN A 316 -1.57 -12.50 6.82
C ASN A 316 -2.04 -11.56 7.95
N LEU A 317 -2.22 -10.26 7.68
CA LEU A 317 -2.81 -9.33 8.65
C LEU A 317 -4.23 -9.74 9.04
N PHE A 318 -5.04 -10.15 8.06
CA PHE A 318 -6.40 -10.65 8.29
C PHE A 318 -6.38 -11.85 9.25
N HIS A 319 -5.59 -12.87 8.93
CA HIS A 319 -5.45 -14.06 9.79
C HIS A 319 -4.90 -13.74 11.18
N TRP A 320 -4.01 -12.75 11.30
CA TRP A 320 -3.47 -12.37 12.61
C TRP A 320 -4.49 -11.65 13.49
N ALA A 321 -5.28 -10.77 12.89
CA ALA A 321 -6.32 -10.02 13.58
C ALA A 321 -7.54 -10.89 13.94
N GLU A 322 -7.95 -11.77 13.03
CA GLU A 322 -9.18 -12.56 13.13
C GLU A 322 -8.95 -13.87 13.90
N ASP A 323 -7.87 -14.58 13.57
CA ASP A 323 -7.64 -15.96 14.02
C ASP A 323 -6.50 -16.05 15.06
N GLY A 324 -5.80 -14.94 15.32
CA GLY A 324 -4.63 -14.93 16.20
C GLY A 324 -3.41 -15.66 15.62
N VAL A 325 -3.43 -15.99 14.32
CA VAL A 325 -2.35 -16.70 13.63
C VAL A 325 -1.27 -15.70 13.23
N ALA A 326 -0.14 -15.75 13.93
CA ALA A 326 1.00 -14.87 13.64
C ALA A 326 1.50 -15.04 12.19
N PRO A 327 1.84 -13.94 11.50
CA PRO A 327 2.35 -13.97 10.15
C PRO A 327 3.79 -14.55 10.13
N PRO A 328 4.23 -15.21 9.05
CA PRO A 328 5.56 -15.80 8.98
C PRO A 328 6.67 -14.75 9.13
N THR A 329 7.82 -15.13 9.70
CA THR A 329 8.96 -14.24 9.87
C THR A 329 9.88 -14.30 8.65
N ALA A 330 10.52 -13.18 8.28
CA ALA A 330 11.45 -13.12 7.14
C ALA A 330 12.76 -12.43 7.54
N PRO A 331 13.91 -12.83 6.94
CA PRO A 331 15.14 -12.05 7.03
C PRO A 331 14.95 -10.61 6.56
N ARG A 332 15.80 -9.70 7.05
CA ARG A 332 15.94 -8.34 6.49
C ARG A 332 16.81 -8.37 5.24
N ILE A 333 16.69 -7.36 4.39
CA ILE A 333 17.64 -7.10 3.29
C ILE A 333 19.00 -6.80 3.92
N ALA A 334 20.01 -7.57 3.54
CA ALA A 334 21.37 -7.34 3.96
C ALA A 334 21.88 -6.01 3.37
N LEU A 335 22.53 -5.18 4.18
CA LEU A 335 23.10 -3.92 3.73
C LEU A 335 24.57 -4.10 3.40
N GLY A 336 25.00 -3.60 2.25
CA GLY A 336 26.41 -3.47 1.89
C GLY A 336 26.99 -2.14 2.36
N VAL A 337 26.13 -1.11 2.41
CA VAL A 337 26.42 0.22 2.95
C VAL A 337 25.27 0.64 3.86
N ASP A 338 25.61 1.18 5.02
CA ASP A 338 24.68 1.74 5.99
C ASP A 338 25.17 3.16 6.35
N ASP A 339 24.69 4.16 5.61
CA ASP A 339 25.05 5.57 5.74
C ASP A 339 23.77 6.43 5.77
N ALA A 340 23.83 7.71 5.37
CA ALA A 340 22.67 8.59 5.28
C ALA A 340 21.52 8.02 4.42
N VAL A 341 21.86 7.18 3.44
CA VAL A 341 20.97 6.23 2.78
C VAL A 341 21.69 4.88 2.74
N ALA A 342 20.94 3.79 2.77
CA ALA A 342 21.49 2.45 2.73
C ALA A 342 21.62 1.95 1.28
N GLU A 343 22.50 0.98 1.06
CA GLU A 343 22.60 0.23 -0.18
C GLU A 343 22.56 -1.27 0.14
N ALA A 344 21.72 -2.04 -0.58
CA ALA A 344 21.64 -3.47 -0.38
C ALA A 344 22.95 -4.16 -0.76
N ALA A 345 23.36 -5.13 0.05
CA ALA A 345 24.35 -6.11 -0.38
C ALA A 345 23.73 -6.97 -1.49
N VAL A 346 24.50 -7.25 -2.54
CA VAL A 346 24.01 -7.98 -3.71
C VAL A 346 24.75 -9.30 -3.92
N ASP A 347 24.06 -10.25 -4.55
CA ASP A 347 24.60 -11.54 -4.94
C ASP A 347 25.46 -11.45 -6.22
N ARG A 348 25.92 -12.59 -6.71
CA ARG A 348 26.73 -12.67 -7.94
C ARG A 348 25.99 -12.21 -9.22
N PHE A 349 24.67 -12.09 -9.17
CA PHE A 349 23.83 -11.61 -10.27
C PHE A 349 23.45 -10.14 -10.10
N GLY A 350 23.86 -9.50 -9.00
CA GLY A 350 23.55 -8.12 -8.66
C GLY A 350 22.15 -7.94 -8.06
N ASN A 351 21.50 -9.00 -7.61
CA ASN A 351 20.23 -8.92 -6.90
C ASN A 351 20.46 -8.81 -5.38
N ALA A 352 19.63 -8.03 -4.68
CA ALA A 352 19.74 -7.85 -3.23
C ALA A 352 19.64 -9.16 -2.45
N ILE A 353 20.43 -9.29 -1.39
CA ILE A 353 20.48 -10.48 -0.53
C ILE A 353 19.53 -10.30 0.66
N GLY A 354 18.82 -11.36 1.04
CA GLY A 354 17.92 -11.38 2.19
C GLY A 354 16.51 -10.93 1.83
N GLY A 355 15.80 -10.35 2.80
CA GLY A 355 14.40 -9.98 2.65
C GLY A 355 13.45 -11.18 2.62
N VAL A 356 12.20 -10.92 2.23
CA VAL A 356 11.16 -11.92 2.04
C VAL A 356 11.60 -12.98 0.99
N PRO A 357 11.42 -14.28 1.26
CA PRO A 357 11.68 -15.34 0.29
C PRO A 357 10.97 -15.07 -1.05
N SER A 358 11.75 -15.05 -2.14
CA SER A 358 11.25 -14.65 -3.45
C SER A 358 11.78 -15.59 -4.54
N PRO A 359 10.91 -16.23 -5.34
CA PRO A 359 11.36 -17.07 -6.45
C PRO A 359 12.08 -16.27 -7.54
N PHE A 360 11.83 -14.96 -7.61
CA PHE A 360 12.47 -14.04 -8.57
C PHE A 360 13.94 -13.79 -8.27
N LEU A 361 14.36 -13.92 -7.00
CA LEU A 361 15.76 -13.78 -6.58
C LEU A 361 16.42 -15.14 -6.33
N ALA A 362 15.66 -16.15 -5.89
CA ALA A 362 16.20 -17.50 -5.68
C ALA A 362 16.51 -18.22 -7.00
N VAL A 363 15.70 -17.97 -8.03
CA VAL A 363 15.85 -18.52 -9.39
C VAL A 363 15.84 -17.35 -10.39
N PRO A 364 16.87 -16.49 -10.41
CA PRO A 364 16.83 -15.26 -11.17
C PRO A 364 17.02 -15.51 -12.67
N ILE A 365 16.26 -14.76 -13.47
CA ILE A 365 16.49 -14.57 -14.93
C ILE A 365 16.80 -13.12 -15.30
N ALA A 366 16.70 -12.22 -14.33
CA ALA A 366 17.01 -10.81 -14.47
C ALA A 366 17.66 -10.32 -13.18
N ARG A 367 18.42 -9.23 -13.31
CA ARG A 367 18.77 -8.35 -12.19
C ARG A 367 17.63 -7.35 -12.03
N TYR A 368 17.05 -7.28 -10.83
CA TYR A 368 16.04 -6.30 -10.46
C TYR A 368 16.71 -5.13 -9.76
N GLU A 369 16.59 -3.94 -10.34
CA GLU A 369 17.14 -2.71 -9.79
C GLU A 369 16.01 -1.89 -9.19
N ALA A 370 16.07 -1.63 -7.88
CA ALA A 370 15.05 -0.91 -7.15
C ALA A 370 15.05 0.61 -7.44
N HIS A 371 16.11 1.11 -8.07
CA HIS A 371 16.33 2.52 -8.37
C HIS A 371 16.59 2.76 -9.86
N SER A 372 16.17 3.93 -10.36
CA SER A 372 16.37 4.38 -11.74
C SER A 372 16.95 5.80 -11.80
N THR A 373 17.12 6.32 -13.02
CA THR A 373 17.70 7.64 -13.33
C THR A 373 16.79 8.39 -14.32
N PRO A 374 17.01 9.68 -14.65
CA PRO A 374 17.85 10.63 -13.93
C PRO A 374 17.10 11.26 -12.75
N GLY A 375 17.83 11.54 -11.67
CA GLY A 375 17.35 12.38 -10.59
C GLY A 375 16.66 11.64 -9.44
N PRO A 376 16.28 12.40 -8.39
CA PRO A 376 15.91 11.84 -7.09
C PRO A 376 14.55 11.14 -7.09
N LEU A 377 13.55 11.64 -7.83
CA LEU A 377 12.26 10.96 -7.95
C LEU A 377 12.41 9.58 -8.60
N CYS A 378 13.34 9.44 -9.55
CA CYS A 378 13.60 8.16 -10.20
C CYS A 378 14.27 7.13 -9.30
N LYS A 379 14.71 7.51 -8.09
CA LYS A 379 15.09 6.54 -7.06
C LYS A 379 13.88 5.78 -6.50
N LEU A 380 12.65 6.22 -6.73
CA LEU A 380 11.46 5.43 -6.41
C LEU A 380 11.03 4.49 -7.56
N ALA A 381 11.60 4.65 -8.75
CA ALA A 381 11.27 3.82 -9.91
C ALA A 381 12.29 2.69 -10.06
N GLY A 382 11.80 1.48 -10.32
CA GLY A 382 12.67 0.35 -10.65
C GLY A 382 12.83 0.11 -12.14
N HIS A 383 13.84 -0.67 -12.48
CA HIS A 383 13.98 -1.30 -13.79
C HIS A 383 14.56 -2.70 -13.61
N GLU A 384 14.60 -3.48 -14.68
CA GLU A 384 15.25 -4.78 -14.66
C GLU A 384 16.14 -4.95 -15.88
N VAL A 385 17.20 -5.73 -15.69
CA VAL A 385 18.18 -6.07 -16.73
C VAL A 385 18.18 -7.59 -16.86
N PRO A 386 17.75 -8.17 -18.00
CA PRO A 386 17.83 -9.60 -18.21
C PRO A 386 19.25 -10.12 -18.03
N LEU A 387 19.40 -11.29 -17.40
CA LEU A 387 20.70 -11.93 -17.31
C LEU A 387 21.15 -12.38 -18.71
N PRO A 388 22.46 -12.33 -19.03
CA PRO A 388 22.95 -12.75 -20.34
C PRO A 388 22.61 -14.22 -20.63
N HIS A 389 22.35 -14.54 -21.90
CA HIS A 389 21.97 -15.89 -22.33
C HIS A 389 23.01 -16.94 -21.89
N GLU A 390 24.30 -16.63 -21.97
CA GLU A 390 25.39 -17.50 -21.55
C GLU A 390 25.33 -17.83 -20.04
N VAL A 391 24.98 -16.86 -19.20
CA VAL A 391 24.81 -17.06 -17.75
C VAL A 391 23.60 -17.96 -17.48
N LEU A 392 22.51 -17.75 -18.21
CA LEU A 392 21.30 -18.57 -18.11
C LEU A 392 21.52 -20.01 -18.61
N ALA A 393 22.22 -20.17 -19.72
CA ALA A 393 22.57 -21.46 -20.29
C ALA A 393 23.53 -22.24 -19.39
N GLU A 394 24.50 -21.57 -18.76
CA GLU A 394 25.38 -22.20 -17.79
C GLU A 394 24.63 -22.62 -16.52
N ARG A 395 23.74 -21.77 -15.99
CA ARG A 395 23.03 -22.03 -14.72
C ARG A 395 21.88 -23.04 -14.86
N TYR A 396 21.13 -22.98 -15.95
CA TYR A 396 19.89 -23.75 -16.12
C TYR A 396 19.91 -24.69 -17.34
N GLY A 397 20.82 -24.50 -18.30
CA GLY A 397 20.82 -25.23 -19.57
C GLY A 397 19.73 -24.74 -20.53
N ASP A 398 18.46 -24.83 -20.14
CA ASP A 398 17.31 -24.43 -20.95
C ASP A 398 16.16 -23.83 -20.15
N ALA A 399 15.20 -23.23 -20.88
CA ALA A 399 14.00 -22.62 -20.30
C ALA A 399 13.12 -23.62 -19.54
N ARG A 400 13.13 -24.91 -19.93
CA ARG A 400 12.30 -25.93 -19.28
C ARG A 400 12.79 -26.21 -17.87
N THR A 401 14.12 -26.34 -17.71
CA THR A 401 14.79 -26.56 -16.43
C THR A 401 14.60 -25.34 -15.54
N TYR A 402 14.82 -24.15 -16.08
CA TYR A 402 14.53 -22.90 -15.37
C TYR A 402 13.08 -22.84 -14.85
N LEU A 403 12.09 -23.11 -15.70
CA LEU A 403 10.69 -23.04 -15.30
C LEU A 403 10.32 -24.10 -14.26
N ALA A 404 10.95 -25.28 -14.30
CA ALA A 404 10.78 -26.29 -13.26
C ALA A 404 11.32 -25.82 -11.90
N GLU A 405 12.55 -25.27 -11.88
CA GLU A 405 13.14 -24.70 -10.66
C GLU A 405 12.32 -23.52 -10.11
N PHE A 406 11.92 -22.59 -10.99
CA PHE A 406 11.09 -21.44 -10.61
C PHE A 406 9.74 -21.89 -10.04
N THR A 407 9.10 -22.89 -10.65
CA THR A 407 7.80 -23.40 -10.18
C THR A 407 7.93 -24.02 -8.78
N ILE A 408 8.99 -24.78 -8.51
CA ILE A 408 9.26 -25.34 -7.18
C ILE A 408 9.45 -24.20 -6.17
N SER A 409 10.31 -23.24 -6.49
CA SER A 409 10.55 -22.09 -5.61
C SER A 409 9.29 -21.27 -5.36
N LEU A 410 8.45 -21.07 -6.37
CA LEU A 410 7.17 -20.37 -6.24
C LEU A 410 6.22 -21.12 -5.30
N ASP A 411 6.10 -22.45 -5.46
CA ASP A 411 5.23 -23.27 -4.62
C ASP A 411 5.71 -23.32 -3.17
N ASP A 412 7.01 -23.31 -2.94
CA ASP A 412 7.59 -23.22 -1.60
C ASP A 412 7.36 -21.84 -0.97
N THR A 413 7.50 -20.75 -1.72
CA THR A 413 7.17 -19.39 -1.25
C THR A 413 5.68 -19.24 -0.92
N ILE A 414 4.78 -19.84 -1.72
CA ILE A 414 3.34 -19.89 -1.42
C ILE A 414 3.08 -20.67 -0.13
N ARG A 415 3.70 -21.85 0.03
CA ARG A 415 3.54 -22.67 1.24
C ARG A 415 4.07 -21.97 2.50
N ALA A 416 5.11 -21.16 2.35
CA ALA A 416 5.67 -20.35 3.42
C ALA A 416 4.82 -19.10 3.77
N GLY A 417 3.76 -18.80 3.02
CA GLY A 417 2.83 -17.71 3.31
C GLY A 417 3.28 -16.34 2.79
N PHE A 418 4.27 -16.28 1.90
CA PHE A 418 4.78 -15.02 1.32
C PHE A 418 4.19 -14.68 -0.05
N LEU A 419 3.48 -15.63 -0.67
CA LEU A 419 2.70 -15.44 -1.90
C LEU A 419 1.36 -16.18 -1.79
N LEU A 420 0.36 -15.72 -2.51
CA LEU A 420 -0.96 -16.37 -2.52
C LEU A 420 -1.04 -17.43 -3.63
N LYS A 421 -1.77 -18.52 -3.35
CA LYS A 421 -2.08 -19.55 -4.35
C LYS A 421 -2.81 -18.96 -5.56
N ASP A 422 -3.67 -17.97 -5.35
CA ASP A 422 -4.44 -17.30 -6.40
C ASP A 422 -3.56 -16.54 -7.39
N ASP A 423 -2.36 -16.10 -6.95
CA ASP A 423 -1.38 -15.42 -7.81
C ASP A 423 -0.51 -16.39 -8.63
N ARG A 424 -0.51 -17.69 -8.28
CA ARG A 424 0.40 -18.67 -8.89
C ARG A 424 0.30 -18.73 -10.42
N ALA A 425 -0.92 -18.73 -10.95
CA ALA A 425 -1.14 -18.91 -12.38
C ALA A 425 -0.67 -17.70 -13.20
N SER A 426 -0.92 -16.47 -12.73
CA SER A 426 -0.45 -15.26 -13.39
C SER A 426 1.06 -15.13 -13.31
N LEU A 427 1.66 -15.38 -12.14
CA LEU A 427 3.11 -15.34 -11.95
C LEU A 427 3.82 -16.34 -12.87
N LEU A 428 3.30 -17.57 -13.01
CA LEU A 428 3.87 -18.55 -13.94
C LEU A 428 3.70 -18.13 -15.40
N LYS A 429 2.54 -17.57 -15.78
CA LYS A 429 2.30 -17.07 -17.14
C LYS A 429 3.32 -16.00 -17.51
N ASP A 430 3.47 -14.98 -16.66
CA ASP A 430 4.36 -13.85 -16.91
C ASP A 430 5.83 -14.31 -16.92
N GLN A 431 6.22 -15.17 -15.98
CA GLN A 431 7.58 -15.68 -15.93
C GLN A 431 7.90 -16.64 -17.08
N THR A 432 6.92 -17.39 -17.58
CA THR A 432 7.06 -18.23 -18.79
C THR A 432 7.34 -17.38 -20.02
N ALA A 433 6.61 -16.27 -20.19
CA ALA A 433 6.85 -15.35 -21.30
C ALA A 433 8.27 -14.76 -21.23
N LYS A 434 8.72 -14.34 -20.04
CA LYS A 434 10.10 -13.83 -19.84
C LYS A 434 11.15 -14.91 -20.10
N ALA A 435 10.94 -16.14 -19.64
CA ALA A 435 11.86 -17.25 -19.88
C ALA A 435 12.02 -17.53 -21.38
N HIS A 436 10.92 -17.57 -22.13
CA HIS A 436 10.99 -17.78 -23.58
C HIS A 436 11.76 -16.67 -24.29
N ALA A 437 11.59 -15.41 -23.88
CA ALA A 437 12.36 -14.31 -24.42
C ALA A 437 13.86 -14.40 -24.06
N ALA A 438 14.18 -14.74 -22.80
CA ALA A 438 15.56 -14.79 -22.31
C ALA A 438 16.38 -15.96 -22.89
N PHE A 439 15.74 -17.11 -23.14
CA PHE A 439 16.38 -18.29 -23.73
C PHE A 439 16.24 -18.39 -25.25
N ALA A 440 15.53 -17.45 -25.89
CA ALA A 440 15.56 -17.35 -27.34
C ALA A 440 16.99 -16.98 -27.76
N ARG A 441 17.69 -17.89 -28.46
CA ARG A 441 19.01 -17.58 -29.01
C ARG A 441 18.90 -16.28 -29.80
N LEU A 442 19.70 -15.28 -29.44
CA LEU A 442 20.01 -14.19 -30.34
C LEU A 442 20.69 -14.82 -31.56
N THR A 443 19.93 -15.15 -32.59
CA THR A 443 20.48 -15.31 -33.94
C THR A 443 20.94 -13.93 -34.37
N ALA A 444 22.12 -13.51 -33.93
CA ALA A 444 22.80 -12.38 -34.54
C ALA A 444 23.22 -12.83 -35.96
N PRO A 445 22.94 -12.03 -37.00
CA PRO A 445 23.49 -12.30 -38.33
C PRO A 445 25.02 -12.18 -38.26
N ALA A 446 25.68 -13.15 -38.90
CA ALA A 446 27.14 -13.25 -39.01
C ALA A 446 27.77 -12.10 -39.80
#